data_AF-A0A871R9A7-F1
#
_entry.id   AF-A0A871R9A7-F1
#
_cell.length_a   1.000
_cell.length_b   1.000
_cell.length_c   1.000
_cell.angle_alpha   90.00
_cell.angle_beta   90.00
_cell.angle_gamma   90.00
#
_symmetry.space_group_name_H-M   'P 1'
#
loop_
_entity.id
_entity.type
_entity.pdbx_description
1 polymer ?
#
loop_
_entity_poly.entity_id
_entity_poly.type
_entity_poly.pdbx_seq_one_letter_code
_entity_poly.pdbx_strand_id
1 'polypeptide(L)'
;MSGRQDLSEKLVQIDSDLHEHEVVVATLRNLPENRRCWRMVDSCLVEMSCKDAAAALSSAITGMKKSTKQMSDEVGKKREEFTQWKQKNNVRIVRAE
;
A
#
# COMPACT_ATOMS: atom_id res chain seq x y z
N MET A 1 1.67 18.83 -12.81
CA MET A 1 0.97 18.62 -11.52
C MET A 1 0.41 17.20 -11.36
N SER A 2 0.37 16.36 -12.41
CA SER A 2 -0.17 14.98 -12.42
C SER A 2 0.44 14.01 -11.39
N GLY A 3 1.77 13.83 -11.38
CA GLY A 3 2.37 12.72 -10.63
C GLY A 3 2.23 12.74 -9.09
N ARG A 4 1.79 13.85 -8.48
CA ARG A 4 1.50 13.90 -7.02
C ARG A 4 0.07 13.45 -6.70
N GLN A 5 -0.88 13.68 -7.60
CA GLN A 5 -2.26 13.22 -7.44
C GLN A 5 -2.29 11.69 -7.61
N ASP A 6 -1.60 11.19 -8.64
CA ASP A 6 -1.47 9.75 -8.92
C ASP A 6 -0.87 8.97 -7.74
N LEU A 7 0.10 9.56 -7.02
CA LEU A 7 0.70 8.94 -5.83
C LEU A 7 -0.27 8.90 -4.64
N SER A 8 -1.05 9.97 -4.45
CA SER A 8 -2.02 10.04 -3.36
C SER A 8 -3.16 9.04 -3.57
N GLU A 9 -3.65 8.92 -4.80
CA GLU A 9 -4.69 7.96 -5.17
C GLU A 9 -4.22 6.51 -4.99
N LYS A 10 -3.00 6.20 -5.43
CA LYS A 10 -2.39 4.88 -5.21
C LYS A 10 -2.22 4.54 -3.73
N LEU A 11 -1.87 5.53 -2.90
CA LEU A 11 -1.70 5.32 -1.46
C LEU A 11 -3.04 5.00 -0.79
N VAL A 12 -4.11 5.72 -1.16
CA VAL A 12 -5.48 5.42 -0.69
C VAL A 12 -5.93 4.03 -1.12
N GLN A 13 -5.64 3.63 -2.37
CA GLN A 13 -5.97 2.29 -2.84
C GLN A 13 -5.23 1.21 -2.04
N ILE A 14 -3.92 1.36 -1.85
CA ILE A 14 -3.12 0.39 -1.08
C ILE A 14 -3.61 0.28 0.38
N ASP A 15 -4.01 1.40 0.99
CA ASP A 15 -4.53 1.39 2.36
C ASP A 15 -5.87 0.65 2.47
N SER A 16 -6.75 0.83 1.48
CA SER A 16 -8.00 0.06 1.37
C SER A 16 -7.73 -1.44 1.18
N ASP A 17 -6.86 -1.80 0.22
CA ASP A 17 -6.51 -3.20 -0.06
C ASP A 17 -5.92 -3.87 1.19
N LEU A 18 -5.07 -3.15 1.93
CA LEU A 18 -4.45 -3.62 3.16
C LEU A 18 -5.51 -3.89 4.24
N HIS A 19 -6.46 -2.97 4.42
CA HIS A 19 -7.55 -3.16 5.37
C HIS A 19 -8.39 -4.39 5.03
N GLU A 20 -8.76 -4.56 3.76
CA GLU A 20 -9.49 -5.74 3.29
C GLU A 20 -8.73 -7.04 3.55
N HIS A 21 -7.42 -7.05 3.27
CA HIS A 21 -6.57 -8.22 3.53
C HIS A 21 -6.49 -8.56 5.02
N GLU A 22 -6.41 -7.56 5.90
CA GLU A 22 -6.42 -7.77 7.36
C GLU A 22 -7.74 -8.38 7.85
N VAL A 23 -8.88 -7.93 7.31
CA VAL A 23 -10.20 -8.50 7.61
C VAL A 23 -10.26 -9.95 7.16
N VAL A 24 -9.80 -10.28 5.95
CA VAL A 24 -9.77 -11.67 5.47
C VAL A 24 -8.90 -12.55 6.37
N VAL A 25 -7.69 -12.11 6.74
CA VAL A 25 -6.83 -12.86 7.67
C VAL A 25 -7.50 -13.08 9.02
N ALA A 26 -8.19 -12.07 9.57
CA ALA A 26 -8.91 -12.21 10.82
C ALA A 26 -10.02 -13.26 10.73
N THR A 27 -10.76 -13.31 9.62
CA THR A 27 -11.79 -14.34 9.41
C THR A 27 -11.20 -15.73 9.23
N LEU A 28 -10.09 -15.88 8.47
CA LEU A 28 -9.44 -17.17 8.23
C LEU A 28 -8.86 -17.77 9.50
N ARG A 29 -8.38 -16.96 10.44
CA ARG A 29 -7.86 -17.42 11.76
C ARG A 29 -8.94 -18.06 12.63
N ASN A 30 -10.20 -17.72 12.43
CA ASN A 30 -11.33 -18.32 13.15
C ASN A 30 -11.81 -19.64 12.51
N LEU A 31 -11.21 -20.04 11.39
CA LEU A 31 -11.55 -21.28 10.70
C LEU A 31 -10.51 -22.38 11.00
N PRO A 32 -10.88 -23.66 10.84
CA PRO A 32 -9.94 -24.76 11.00
C PRO A 32 -8.77 -24.66 10.01
N GLU A 33 -7.54 -24.78 10.49
CA GLU A 33 -6.32 -24.62 9.68
C GLU A 33 -6.27 -25.54 8.45
N ASN A 34 -6.73 -26.79 8.60
CA ASN A 34 -6.73 -27.81 7.54
C ASN A 34 -7.95 -27.70 6.60
N ARG A 35 -8.81 -26.69 6.76
CA ARG A 35 -9.93 -26.48 5.86
C ARG A 35 -9.39 -26.06 4.48
N ARG A 36 -9.93 -26.70 3.44
CA ARG A 36 -9.65 -26.32 2.06
C ARG A 36 -10.24 -24.95 1.76
N CYS A 37 -9.44 -24.10 1.13
CA CYS A 37 -9.83 -22.78 0.66
C CYS A 37 -9.30 -22.55 -0.76
N TRP A 38 -9.83 -21.52 -1.40
CA TRP A 38 -9.48 -21.20 -2.77
C TRP A 38 -9.19 -19.72 -2.88
N ARG A 39 -8.06 -19.41 -3.51
CA ARG A 39 -7.65 -18.04 -3.80
C ARG A 39 -7.80 -17.78 -5.30
N MET A 40 -8.52 -16.72 -5.63
CA MET A 40 -8.57 -16.22 -7.01
C MET A 40 -7.29 -15.46 -7.33
N VAL A 41 -6.66 -15.80 -8.45
CA VAL A 41 -5.46 -15.15 -8.98
C VAL A 41 -5.73 -14.91 -10.44
N ASP A 42 -5.95 -13.65 -10.80
CA ASP A 42 -6.43 -13.28 -12.13
C ASP A 42 -7.71 -14.06 -12.49
N SER A 43 -7.63 -14.95 -13.48
CA SER A 43 -8.74 -15.80 -13.91
C SER A 43 -8.70 -17.23 -13.37
N CYS A 44 -7.73 -17.55 -12.51
CA CYS A 44 -7.47 -18.91 -12.02
C CYS A 44 -7.80 -19.04 -10.53
N LEU A 45 -8.44 -20.15 -10.17
CA LEU A 45 -8.75 -20.48 -8.78
C LEU A 45 -7.71 -21.47 -8.26
N VAL A 46 -6.92 -21.08 -7.28
CA VAL A 46 -5.84 -21.90 -6.70
C VAL A 46 -6.32 -22.50 -5.39
N GLU A 47 -6.30 -23.83 -5.29
CA GLU A 47 -6.61 -24.56 -4.06
C GLU A 47 -5.44 -24.45 -3.06
N MET A 48 -5.75 -24.17 -1.80
CA MET A 48 -4.79 -24.04 -0.70
C MET A 48 -5.46 -24.35 0.66
N SER A 49 -4.67 -24.57 1.70
CA SER A 49 -5.20 -24.70 3.06
C SER A 49 -5.46 -23.32 3.70
N CYS A 50 -6.39 -23.21 4.65
CA CYS A 50 -6.64 -21.97 5.38
C CYS A 50 -5.36 -21.44 6.06
N LYS A 51 -4.51 -22.34 6.55
CA LYS A 51 -3.19 -22.00 7.11
C LYS A 51 -2.27 -21.34 6.08
N ASP A 52 -2.10 -21.96 4.92
CA ASP A 52 -1.22 -21.44 3.87
C ASP A 52 -1.75 -20.13 3.28
N ALA A 53 -3.07 -20.02 3.12
CA ALA A 53 -3.72 -18.78 2.68
C ALA A 53 -3.50 -17.64 3.68
N ALA A 54 -3.68 -17.89 4.98
CA ALA A 54 -3.45 -16.89 6.01
C ALA A 54 -1.97 -16.45 6.07
N ALA A 55 -1.03 -17.38 5.90
CA ALA A 55 0.40 -17.09 5.85
C ALA A 55 0.77 -16.24 4.61
N ALA A 56 0.25 -16.60 3.44
CA ALA A 56 0.46 -15.87 2.20
C ALA A 56 -0.08 -14.43 2.29
N LEU A 57 -1.30 -14.25 2.80
CA LEU A 57 -1.90 -12.93 3.01
C LEU A 57 -1.13 -12.10 4.03
N SER A 58 -0.66 -12.71 5.13
CA SER A 58 0.14 -12.01 6.14
C SER A 58 1.48 -11.51 5.58
N SER A 59 2.12 -12.30 4.72
CA SER A 59 3.33 -11.90 3.99
C SER A 59 3.05 -10.74 3.04
N ALA A 60 1.95 -10.82 2.27
CA ALA A 60 1.53 -9.76 1.36
C ALA A 60 1.26 -8.43 2.10
N ILE A 61 0.53 -8.47 3.23
CA ILE A 61 0.30 -7.29 4.09
C ILE A 61 1.61 -6.66 4.54
N THR A 62 2.58 -7.47 4.96
CA THR A 62 3.90 -6.98 5.40
C THR A 62 4.65 -6.29 4.26
N GLY A 63 4.59 -6.88 3.06
CA GLY A 63 5.15 -6.28 1.85
C GLY A 63 4.49 -4.94 1.51
N MET A 64 3.16 -4.88 1.50
CA MET A 64 2.39 -3.66 1.23
C MET A 64 2.71 -2.56 2.25
N LYS A 65 2.74 -2.86 3.56
CA LYS A 65 3.14 -1.90 4.60
C LYS A 65 4.52 -1.31 4.36
N LYS A 66 5.48 -2.15 3.97
CA LYS A 66 6.84 -1.71 3.66
C LYS A 66 6.86 -0.78 2.45
N SER A 67 6.15 -1.14 1.38
CA SER A 67 6.06 -0.33 0.16
C SER A 67 5.39 1.03 0.40
N THR A 68 4.29 1.06 1.17
CA THR A 68 3.61 2.31 1.53
C THR A 68 4.53 3.23 2.33
N LYS A 69 5.27 2.68 3.30
CA LYS A 69 6.24 3.44 4.08
C LYS A 69 7.35 4.02 3.20
N GLN A 70 7.92 3.21 2.30
CA GLN A 70 8.96 3.68 1.38
C GLN A 70 8.46 4.82 0.47
N MET A 71 7.25 4.70 -0.09
CA MET A 71 6.66 5.77 -0.91
C MET A 71 6.42 7.05 -0.11
N SER A 72 5.94 6.93 1.13
CA SER A 72 5.75 8.08 2.03
C SER A 72 7.07 8.78 2.34
N ASP A 73 8.11 8.02 2.65
CA ASP A 73 9.44 8.54 2.97
C ASP A 73 10.06 9.26 1.75
N GLU A 74 9.93 8.69 0.53
CA GLU A 74 10.39 9.33 -0.70
C GLU A 74 9.67 10.65 -1.01
N VAL A 75 8.36 10.70 -0.76
CA VAL A 75 7.57 11.93 -0.90
C VAL A 75 8.02 12.99 0.12
N GLY A 76 8.26 12.59 1.36
CA GLY A 76 8.78 13.47 2.41
C GLY A 76 10.14 14.06 2.04
N LYS A 77 11.09 13.20 1.62
CA LYS A 77 12.43 13.63 1.20
C LYS A 77 12.39 14.62 0.03
N LYS A 78 11.61 14.33 -1.01
CA LYS A 78 11.44 15.26 -2.16
C LYS A 78 10.81 16.59 -1.75
N ARG A 79 9.89 16.61 -0.78
CA ARG A 79 9.31 17.87 -0.25
C ARG A 79 10.36 18.70 0.48
N GLU A 80 11.22 18.05 1.24
CA GLU A 80 12.28 18.72 2.00
C GLU A 80 13.36 19.28 1.07
N GLU A 81 13.82 18.48 0.10
CA GLU A 81 14.72 18.91 -0.98
C GLU A 81 14.15 20.11 -1.75
N PHE A 82 12.86 20.07 -2.10
CA PHE A 82 12.20 21.18 -2.77
C PHE A 82 12.13 22.44 -1.91
N THR A 83 11.92 22.29 -0.60
CA THR A 83 11.87 23.42 0.34
C THR A 83 13.26 24.05 0.50
N GLN A 84 14.30 23.23 0.67
CA GLN A 84 15.69 23.69 0.73
C GLN A 84 16.11 24.38 -0.58
N TRP A 85 15.71 23.83 -1.74
CA TRP A 85 15.96 24.44 -3.03
C TRP A 85 15.29 25.81 -3.16
N LYS A 86 14.04 25.97 -2.71
CA LYS A 86 13.38 27.29 -2.72
C LYS A 86 14.11 28.32 -1.88
N GLN A 87 14.54 27.94 -0.67
CA GLN A 87 15.27 28.82 0.24
C GLN A 87 16.62 29.23 -0.37
N LYS A 88 17.38 28.28 -0.90
CA LYS A 88 18.69 28.53 -1.51
C LYS A 88 18.62 29.47 -2.72
N ASN A 89 17.52 29.43 -3.47
CA ASN A 89 17.36 30.20 -4.70
C ASN A 89 16.46 31.44 -4.55
N ASN A 90 16.10 31.83 -3.31
CA ASN A 90 15.21 32.97 -3.04
C ASN A 90 13.93 33.00 -3.89
N VAL A 91 13.35 31.82 -4.16
CA VAL A 91 12.18 31.69 -5.03
C VAL A 91 10.95 32.26 -4.33
N ARG A 92 10.42 33.37 -4.86
CA ARG A 92 9.16 33.97 -4.41
C ARG A 92 8.01 33.43 -5.25
N ILE A 93 6.99 32.89 -4.58
CA ILE A 93 5.76 32.45 -5.24
C ILE A 93 4.91 33.70 -5.47
N VAL A 94 4.82 34.15 -6.72
CA VAL A 94 3.88 35.19 -7.14
C VAL A 94 2.61 34.47 -7.57
N ARG A 95 1.49 34.69 -6.89
CA ARG A 95 0.18 34.27 -7.42
C ARG A 95 -0.16 35.24 -8.55
N ALA A 96 -0.34 34.73 -9.76
CA ALA A 96 -1.00 35.47 -10.81
C ALA A 96 -2.50 35.48 -10.47
N GLU A 97 -3.10 36.68 -10.43
CA GLU A 97 -4.54 36.88 -10.37
C GLU A 97 -5.23 36.40 -11.64
#